data_AF-A0A9D5ND12-F1
#
_entry.id   AF-A0A9D5ND12-F1
#
_cell.length_a   1.000
_cell.length_b   1.000
_cell.length_c   1.000
_cell.angle_alpha   90.00
_cell.angle_beta   90.00
_cell.angle_gamma   90.00
#
_symmetry.space_group_name_H-M   'P 1'
#
loop_
_entity.id
_entity.type
_entity.pdbx_description
1 polymer ?
#
loop_
_entity_poly.entity_id
_entity_poly.type
_entity_poly.pdbx_seq_one_letter_code
_entity_poly.pdbx_strand_id
1 'polypeptide(L)'
;MHINEAKTQIRNAITAYCAKNANGTLKIPVQAQRPVFLVGAPGIGKTAIVEQIASEMDLGFVSYSMTHHTRQSALGLPYIVE
;
A
#
# COMPACT_ATOMS: atom_id res chain seq x y z
N MET A 1 -12.03 -13.90 -5.57
CA MET A 1 -10.97 -13.25 -4.77
C MET A 1 -11.08 -13.77 -3.35
N HIS A 2 -10.07 -14.49 -2.87
CA HIS A 2 -9.98 -14.87 -1.45
C HIS A 2 -9.15 -13.82 -0.71
N ILE A 3 -9.73 -13.21 0.33
CA ILE A 3 -9.10 -12.06 1.01
C ILE A 3 -7.77 -12.43 1.68
N ASN A 4 -7.66 -13.65 2.21
CA ASN A 4 -6.43 -14.14 2.84
C ASN A 4 -5.30 -14.33 1.82
N GLU A 5 -5.61 -14.81 0.62
CA GLU A 5 -4.62 -14.94 -0.45
C GLU A 5 -4.16 -13.57 -0.93
N ALA A 6 -5.09 -12.62 -1.10
CA ALA A 6 -4.76 -11.24 -1.45
C ALA A 6 -3.83 -10.61 -0.41
N LYS A 7 -4.07 -10.83 0.88
CA LYS A 7 -3.20 -10.37 1.96
C LYS A 7 -1.77 -10.87 1.80
N THR A 8 -1.61 -12.16 1.57
CA THR A 8 -0.30 -12.79 1.38
C THR A 8 0.40 -12.27 0.12
N GLN A 9 -0.33 -12.11 -0.99
CA GLN A 9 0.23 -11.57 -2.23
C GLN A 9 0.72 -10.13 -2.08
N ILE A 10 -0.06 -9.26 -1.43
CA ILE A 10 0.34 -7.88 -1.15
C ILE A 10 1.59 -7.85 -0.26
N ARG A 11 1.61 -8.63 0.82
CA ARG A 11 2.78 -8.69 1.73
C ARG A 11 4.04 -9.11 0.98
N ASN A 12 3.93 -10.11 0.12
CA ASN A 12 5.05 -10.59 -0.68
C ASN A 12 5.54 -9.53 -1.67
N ALA A 13 4.62 -8.82 -2.33
CA ALA A 13 4.95 -7.74 -3.25
C ALA A 13 5.69 -6.60 -2.53
N ILE A 14 5.18 -6.15 -1.38
CA ILE A 14 5.81 -5.09 -0.58
C ILE A 14 7.20 -5.53 -0.12
N THR A 15 7.33 -6.76 0.39
CA THR A 15 8.63 -7.31 0.84
C THR A 15 9.64 -7.30 -0.31
N ALA A 16 9.24 -7.73 -1.50
CA ALA A 16 10.09 -7.72 -2.68
C ALA A 16 10.49 -6.30 -3.11
N TYR A 17 9.56 -5.35 -3.05
CA TYR A 17 9.78 -3.95 -3.44
C TYR A 17 10.62 -3.17 -2.43
N CYS A 18 10.59 -3.54 -1.15
CA CYS A 18 11.40 -2.94 -0.10
C CYS A 18 12.75 -3.65 0.12
N ALA A 19 12.97 -4.82 -0.49
CA ALA A 19 14.19 -5.59 -0.31
C ALA A 19 15.41 -4.83 -0.86
N LYS A 20 16.47 -4.75 -0.05
CA LYS A 20 17.73 -4.09 -0.40
C LYS A 20 18.87 -5.09 -0.60
N ASN A 21 19.84 -4.70 -1.42
CA ASN A 21 21.11 -5.40 -1.58
C ASN A 21 22.10 -5.01 -0.49
N ALA A 22 23.27 -5.66 -0.46
CA ALA A 22 24.36 -5.34 0.49
C ALA A 22 24.76 -3.86 0.47
N ASN A 23 24.59 -3.19 -0.67
CA ASN A 23 24.93 -1.77 -0.87
C ASN A 23 23.79 -0.83 -0.45
N GLY A 24 22.71 -1.33 0.16
CA GLY A 24 21.54 -0.54 0.57
C GLY A 24 20.61 -0.11 -0.56
N THR A 25 20.93 -0.44 -1.82
CA THR A 25 20.08 -0.17 -3.00
C THR A 25 18.93 -1.17 -3.10
N LEU A 26 17.79 -0.70 -3.62
CA LEU A 26 16.62 -1.56 -3.84
C LEU A 26 16.96 -2.66 -4.85
N LYS A 27 16.57 -3.90 -4.54
CA LYS A 27 16.71 -5.07 -5.43
C LYS A 27 15.89 -4.89 -6.71
N ILE A 28 14.67 -4.37 -6.57
CA ILE A 28 13.79 -4.05 -7.67
C ILE A 28 13.77 -2.53 -7.82
N PRO A 29 14.27 -1.96 -8.92
CA PRO A 29 14.28 -0.51 -9.12
C PRO A 29 12.84 0.02 -9.17
N VAL A 30 12.63 1.23 -8.67
CA VAL A 30 11.30 1.85 -8.51
C VAL A 30 10.52 1.85 -9.82
N GLN A 31 11.17 2.08 -10.96
CA GLN A 31 10.58 2.09 -12.29
C GLN A 31 10.04 0.71 -12.73
N ALA A 32 10.55 -0.38 -12.16
CA ALA A 32 10.11 -1.74 -12.44
C ALA A 32 9.05 -2.25 -11.44
N GLN A 33 8.83 -1.54 -10.34
CA GLN A 33 7.78 -1.88 -9.38
C GLN A 33 6.40 -1.63 -10.01
N ARG A 34 5.46 -2.55 -9.77
CA ARG A 34 4.11 -2.49 -10.36
C ARG A 34 3.07 -2.23 -9.29
N PRO A 35 2.06 -1.38 -9.57
CA PRO A 35 0.98 -1.15 -8.63
C PRO A 35 0.19 -2.43 -8.39
N VAL A 36 -0.27 -2.63 -7.15
CA VAL A 36 -1.21 -3.70 -6.82
C VAL A 36 -2.63 -3.22 -7.11
N PHE A 37 -3.38 -4.01 -7.87
CA PHE A 37 -4.77 -3.70 -8.22
C PHE A 37 -5.73 -4.71 -7.58
N LEU A 38 -6.63 -4.22 -6.71
CA LEU A 38 -7.61 -5.04 -5.99
C LEU A 38 -9.00 -4.89 -6.60
N VAL A 39 -9.52 -5.97 -7.19
CA VAL A 39 -10.84 -6.01 -7.84
C VAL A 39 -11.75 -7.01 -7.14
N GLY A 40 -12.98 -6.60 -6.86
CA GLY A 40 -14.01 -7.46 -6.29
C GLY A 40 -15.26 -6.67 -5.90
N ALA A 41 -16.30 -7.38 -5.45
CA ALA A 41 -17.57 -6.79 -5.02
C ALA A 41 -17.37 -5.72 -3.93
N PRO A 42 -18.23 -4.68 -3.86
CA PRO A 42 -18.21 -3.69 -2.78
C PRO A 42 -18.42 -4.38 -1.42
N GLY A 43 -17.86 -3.80 -0.35
CA GLY A 43 -18.01 -4.33 1.02
C GLY A 43 -17.12 -5.52 1.41
N ILE A 44 -16.37 -6.13 0.48
CA ILE A 44 -15.52 -7.31 0.76
C ILE A 44 -14.23 -7.01 1.58
N GLY A 45 -14.06 -5.78 2.05
CA GLY A 45 -12.91 -5.39 2.88
C GLY A 45 -11.61 -5.06 2.13
N LYS A 46 -11.67 -4.67 0.85
CA LYS A 46 -10.48 -4.31 0.04
C LYS A 46 -9.65 -3.18 0.66
N THR A 47 -10.30 -2.15 1.20
CA THR A 47 -9.60 -1.03 1.85
C THR A 47 -9.05 -1.46 3.21
N ALA A 48 -9.88 -2.12 4.02
CA ALA A 48 -9.51 -2.60 5.36
C ALA A 48 -8.31 -3.56 5.34
N ILE A 49 -8.21 -4.46 4.36
CA ILE A 49 -7.09 -5.39 4.28
C ILE A 49 -5.76 -4.68 3.99
N VAL A 50 -5.78 -3.60 3.20
CA VAL A 50 -4.57 -2.82 2.89
C VAL A 50 -4.11 -2.05 4.13
N GLU A 51 -5.04 -1.40 4.83
CA GLU A 51 -4.77 -0.73 6.12
C GLU A 51 -4.20 -1.70 7.16
N GLN A 52 -4.79 -2.89 7.28
CA GLN A 52 -4.32 -3.92 8.19
C GLN A 52 -2.89 -4.37 7.84
N ILE A 53 -2.57 -4.57 6.56
CA ILE A 53 -1.22 -4.96 6.15
C ILE A 53 -0.20 -3.87 6.48
N ALA A 54 -0.53 -2.60 6.23
CA ALA A 54 0.36 -1.50 6.54
C ALA A 54 0.65 -1.42 8.04
N SER A 55 -0.37 -1.56 8.89
CA SER A 55 -0.21 -1.62 10.34
C SER A 55 0.63 -2.82 10.81
N GLU A 56 0.38 -4.02 10.27
CA GLU A 56 1.12 -5.23 10.62
C GLU A 56 2.60 -5.19 10.18
N MET A 57 2.92 -4.41 9.15
CA MET A 57 4.27 -4.29 8.60
C MET A 57 5.00 -3.01 9.04
N ASP A 58 4.37 -2.21 9.91
CA ASP A 58 4.88 -0.90 10.36
C ASP A 58 5.25 0.04 9.19
N LEU A 59 4.33 0.15 8.23
CA LEU A 59 4.49 0.98 7.03
C LEU A 59 3.63 2.23 7.12
N GLY A 60 4.18 3.36 6.67
CA GLY A 60 3.40 4.56 6.42
C GLY A 60 2.32 4.31 5.36
N PHE A 61 1.07 4.66 5.67
CA PHE A 61 -0.07 4.47 4.78
C PHE A 61 -0.80 5.79 4.53
N VAL A 62 -0.95 6.13 3.25
CA VAL A 62 -1.71 7.32 2.80
C VAL A 62 -2.84 6.83 1.91
N SER A 63 -4.06 7.26 2.19
CA SER A 63 -5.24 6.89 1.41
C SER A 63 -5.88 8.10 0.73
N TYR A 64 -6.40 7.87 -0.46
CA TYR A 64 -7.13 8.85 -1.23
C TYR A 64 -8.34 8.20 -1.88
N SER A 65 -9.52 8.81 -1.71
CA SER A 65 -10.74 8.34 -2.37
C SER A 65 -10.94 9.14 -3.66
N MET A 66 -11.20 8.44 -4.77
CA MET A 66 -11.33 9.05 -6.10
C MET A 66 -12.39 10.14 -6.21
N THR A 67 -13.46 10.10 -5.40
CA THR A 67 -14.49 11.15 -5.40
C THR A 67 -14.03 12.45 -4.77
N HIS A 68 -12.89 12.45 -4.09
CA HIS A 68 -12.20 13.67 -3.72
C HIS A 68 -11.35 14.05 -4.94
N HIS A 69 -11.68 15.16 -5.61
CA HIS A 69 -10.92 15.65 -6.77
C HIS A 69 -10.13 16.93 -6.46
N THR A 70 -10.19 17.43 -5.23
CA THR A 70 -9.40 18.56 -4.75
C THR A 70 -8.31 18.06 -3.80
N ARG A 71 -7.07 18.52 -4.02
CA ARG A 71 -5.83 18.18 -3.28
C ARG A 71 -5.88 18.36 -1.74
N GLN A 72 -7.01 18.82 -1.18
CA GLN A 72 -7.18 19.11 0.25
C GLN A 72 -7.69 17.92 1.07
N SER A 73 -7.89 16.75 0.45
CA SER A 73 -8.63 15.64 1.08
C SER A 73 -7.79 14.41 1.41
N ALA A 74 -6.47 14.50 1.35
CA ALA A 74 -5.60 13.37 1.66
C ALA A 74 -5.68 13.04 3.16
N LEU A 75 -6.21 11.87 3.49
CA LEU A 75 -6.26 11.33 4.84
C LEU A 75 -4.95 10.58 5.13
N GLY A 76 -4.35 10.84 6.30
CA GLY A 76 -3.11 10.18 6.73
C GLY A 76 -1.81 10.86 6.32
N LEU A 77 -1.85 12.09 5.78
CA LEU A 77 -0.62 12.89 5.65
C LEU A 77 -0.14 13.32 7.05
N PRO A 78 1.17 13.27 7.32
CA PRO A 78 1.72 13.85 8.55
C PRO A 78 1.40 15.34 8.58
N TYR A 79 0.79 15.79 9.69
CA TYR A 79 0.54 17.21 9.91
C TYR A 79 1.89 17.88 10.19
N ILE A 80 2.35 18.71 9.26
CA ILE A 80 3.56 19.52 9.46
C ILE A 80 3.11 20.74 10.28
N VAL A 81 3.20 20.62 11.61
CA VAL A 81 3.15 21.78 12.52
C VAL A 81 4.48 22.52 12.44
N GLU A 82 4.41 23.86 12.42
CA GLU A 82 5.54 24.73 12.71
C GLU A 82 5.82 24.78 14.23
#